data_AF-A0A6J5GP74-F1
#
_entry.id   AF-A0A6J5GP74-F1
#
_cell.length_a   1.000
_cell.length_b   1.000
_cell.length_c   1.000
_cell.angle_alpha   90.00
_cell.angle_beta   90.00
_cell.angle_gamma   90.00
#
_symmetry.space_group_name_H-M   'P 1'
#
loop_
_entity.id
_entity.type
_entity.pdbx_description
1 polymer ?
#
loop_
_entity_poly.entity_id
_entity_poly.type
_entity_poly.pdbx_seq_one_letter_code
_entity_poly.pdbx_strand_id
1 'polypeptide(L)' 'METETIEQRIRAKAYALWQEDGSMEGCADEYWKKARALVEAEVAEERRREAADGPASNEERRPATDDPAT' A
#
# COMPACT_ATOMS: atom_id res chain seq x y z
N MET A 1 -4.28 -17.65 7.94
CA MET A 1 -4.68 -16.25 7.85
C MET A 1 -4.81 -15.97 6.37
N GLU A 2 -6.03 -16.01 5.83
CA GLU A 2 -6.27 -15.59 4.44
C GLU A 2 -5.81 -14.14 4.33
N THR A 3 -4.70 -13.90 3.63
CA THR A 3 -4.29 -12.55 3.27
C THR A 3 -5.33 -12.06 2.28
N GLU A 4 -6.29 -11.28 2.76
CA GLU A 4 -7.32 -10.67 1.92
C GLU A 4 -6.65 -9.98 0.74
N THR A 5 -7.01 -10.39 -0.47
CA THR A 5 -6.45 -9.79 -1.68
C THR A 5 -6.88 -8.33 -1.78
N ILE A 6 -6.13 -7.53 -2.54
CA ILE A 6 -6.49 -6.13 -2.79
C ILE A 6 -7.93 -6.03 -3.30
N GLU A 7 -8.36 -6.91 -4.21
CA GLU A 7 -9.74 -6.94 -4.71
C GLU A 7 -10.78 -7.20 -3.61
N GLN A 8 -10.51 -8.10 -2.67
CA GLN A 8 -11.41 -8.35 -1.53
C GLN A 8 -11.55 -7.09 -0.65
N ARG A 9 -10.44 -6.41 -0.36
CA ARG A 9 -10.44 -5.14 0.39
C ARG A 9 -11.22 -4.05 -0.35
N ILE A 10 -11.05 -3.98 -1.68
CA ILE A 10 -11.78 -3.03 -2.53
C ILE A 10 -13.28 -3.31 -2.49
N ARG A 11 -13.69 -4.58 -2.63
CA ARG A 11 -15.10 -4.97 -2.59
C ARG A 11 -15.75 -4.65 -1.26
N ALA A 12 -15.09 -4.98 -0.15
CA ALA A 12 -15.58 -4.67 1.19
C ALA A 12 -15.73 -3.15 1.39
N LYS A 13 -14.73 -2.36 1.00
CA LYS A 13 -14.80 -0.89 1.09
C LYS A 13 -15.85 -0.28 0.18
N ALA A 14 -15.96 -0.74 -1.06
CA ALA A 14 -16.96 -0.25 -2.00
C ALA A 14 -18.37 -0.48 -1.47
N TYR A 15 -18.62 -1.68 -0.92
CA TYR A 15 -19.91 -2.02 -0.34
C TYR A 15 -20.21 -1.21 0.93
N ALA A 16 -19.22 -1.00 1.80
CA ALA A 16 -19.37 -0.14 2.98
C ALA A 16 -19.71 1.30 2.59
N LEU A 17 -18.92 1.90 1.68
CA LEU A 17 -19.15 3.26 1.18
C LEU A 17 -20.52 3.42 0.54
N TRP A 18 -20.96 2.43 -0.25
CA TRP A 18 -22.26 2.45 -0.90
C TRP A 18 -23.42 2.34 0.12
N GLN A 19 -23.28 1.49 1.14
CA GLN A 19 -24.29 1.40 2.21
C GLN A 19 -24.36 2.67 3.07
N GLU A 20 -23.23 3.30 3.37
CA GLU A 20 -23.18 4.55 4.14
C GLU A 20 -23.88 5.70 3.41
N ASP A 21 -23.77 5.76 2.07
CA ASP A 21 -24.39 6.80 1.24
C ASP A 21 -25.86 6.50 0.88
N GLY A 22 -26.46 5.48 1.48
CA GLY A 22 -27.88 5.15 1.32
C GLY A 22 -28.20 4.20 0.18
N SER A 23 -27.21 3.45 -0.32
CA SER A 23 -27.38 2.41 -1.33
C SER A 23 -28.05 2.90 -2.62
N MET A 24 -27.69 4.11 -3.07
CA MET A 24 -28.26 4.70 -4.29
C MET A 24 -27.94 3.84 -5.52
N GLU A 25 -28.98 3.38 -6.22
CA GLU A 25 -28.84 2.59 -7.44
C GLU A 25 -28.17 3.42 -8.55
N GLY A 26 -27.23 2.81 -9.27
CA GLY A 26 -26.49 3.46 -10.36
C GLY A 26 -25.15 4.10 -9.97
N CYS A 27 -24.82 4.18 -8.67
CA CYS A 27 -23.54 4.73 -8.20
C CYS A 27 -22.52 3.65 -7.78
N ALA A 28 -22.88 2.36 -7.84
CA ALA A 28 -22.04 1.25 -7.37
C ALA A 28 -20.63 1.23 -8.00
N ASP A 29 -20.53 1.45 -9.31
CA ASP A 29 -19.24 1.52 -10.03
C ASP A 29 -18.36 2.69 -9.57
N GLU A 30 -18.97 3.82 -9.22
CA GLU A 30 -18.24 4.99 -8.72
C GLU A 30 -17.66 4.71 -7.33
N TYR A 31 -18.41 4.06 -6.43
CA TYR A 31 -17.88 3.62 -5.14
C TYR A 31 -16.82 2.54 -5.29
N TRP A 32 -16.93 1.67 -6.29
CA TRP A 32 -15.90 0.68 -6.59
C TRP A 32 -14.57 1.34 -7.00
N LYS A 33 -14.61 2.29 -7.94
CA LYS A 33 -13.42 3.06 -8.35
C LYS A 33 -12.82 3.83 -7.18
N LYS A 34 -13.66 4.46 -6.35
CA LYS A 34 -13.24 5.19 -5.14
C LYS A 34 -12.57 4.26 -4.13
N ALA A 35 -13.19 3.11 -3.85
CA ALA A 35 -12.63 2.09 -2.96
C ALA A 35 -11.28 1.56 -3.47
N ARG A 36 -11.17 1.33 -4.78
CA ARG A 36 -9.91 0.93 -5.43
C ARG A 36 -8.79 1.92 -5.16
N ALA A 37 -9.02 3.20 -5.44
CA ALA A 37 -8.02 4.24 -5.19
C ALA A 37 -7.61 4.32 -3.71
N LEU A 38 -8.57 4.17 -2.79
CA LEU A 38 -8.30 4.17 -1.35
C LEU A 38 -7.46 2.97 -0.89
N VAL A 39 -7.77 1.76 -1.37
CA VAL A 39 -7.00 0.56 -1.01
C VAL A 39 -5.60 0.60 -1.62
N GLU A 40 -5.49 0.96 -2.90
CA GLU A 40 -4.18 1.07 -3.56
C GLU A 40 -3.29 2.10 -2.85
N ALA A 41 -3.85 3.23 -2.41
CA ALA A 41 -3.13 4.23 -1.62
C ALA A 41 -2.70 3.69 -0.24
N GLU A 42 -3.56 2.96 0.47
CA GLU A 42 -3.20 2.34 1.75
C GLU A 42 -2.08 1.32 1.60
N VAL A 43 -2.13 0.46 0.58
CA VAL A 43 -1.09 -0.54 0.32
C VAL A 43 0.21 0.14 -0.09
N ALA A 44 0.15 1.21 -0.88
CA ALA A 44 1.34 1.98 -1.24
C ALA A 44 1.98 2.65 -0.02
N GLU A 45 1.17 3.20 0.90
CA GLU A 45 1.65 3.80 2.14
C GLU A 45 2.15 2.76 3.14
N GLU A 46 1.51 1.61 3.26
CA GLU A 46 1.97 0.47 4.06
C GLU A 46 3.33 0.00 3.55
N ARG A 47 3.48 -0.21 2.24
CA ARG A 47 4.75 -0.57 1.61
C ARG A 47 5.81 0.52 1.80
N ARG A 48 5.44 1.80 1.76
CA ARG A 48 6.35 2.92 2.02
C ARG A 48 6.81 2.92 3.49
N ARG A 49 5.89 2.69 4.43
CA ARG A 49 6.19 2.60 5.87
C ARG A 49 7.08 1.40 6.16
N GLU A 50 6.77 0.23 5.60
CA GLU A 50 7.63 -0.96 5.68
C GLU A 50 9.03 -0.68 5.10
N ALA A 51 9.14 0.06 4.01
CA ALA A 51 10.42 0.46 3.45
C ALA A 51 11.17 1.50 4.30
N ALA A 52 10.44 2.35 5.03
CA ALA A 52 11.02 3.36 5.92
C ALA A 52 11.39 2.79 7.32
N ASP A 53 10.68 1.76 7.77
CA ASP A 53 10.89 1.05 9.04
C ASP A 53 11.78 -0.21 8.87
N GLY A 54 11.99 -0.65 7.61
CA GLY A 54 13.02 -1.62 7.24
C GLY A 54 14.42 -1.09 7.54
N PRO A 55 15.42 -1.98 7.73
CA PRO A 55 16.69 -1.62 8.37
C PRO A 55 17.50 -0.64 7.50
N ALA A 56 17.24 0.65 7.68
CA ALA A 56 18.10 1.74 7.29
C ALA A 56 19.34 1.73 8.19
N SER A 57 20.21 0.71 8.07
CA SER A 57 21.53 0.64 8.73
C SER A 57 22.39 -0.52 8.23
N ASN A 58 22.60 -0.73 6.92
CA ASN A 58 23.83 -1.43 6.51
C ASN A 58 24.23 -1.24 5.03
N GLU A 59 24.39 -0.02 4.56
CA GLU A 59 25.19 0.20 3.33
C GLU A 59 25.84 1.59 3.36
N GLU A 60 26.50 1.93 4.48
CA GLU A 60 27.47 3.02 4.52
C GLU A 60 28.78 2.56 5.19
N ARG A 61 29.35 1.46 4.65
CA ARG A 61 30.80 1.25 4.67
C ARG A 61 31.28 1.05 3.25
N ARG A 62 31.47 2.16 2.54
CA ARG A 62 32.38 2.25 1.40
C ARG A 62 33.38 3.37 1.68
N PRO A 63 34.62 3.40 1.15
CA PRO A 63 35.22 2.51 0.15
C PRO A 63 36.59 1.94 0.59
N ALA A 64 37.12 1.06 -0.25
CA ALA A 64 38.47 0.50 -0.25
C ALA A 64 39.56 1.36 0.43
N THR A 65 40.12 0.85 1.53
CA THR A 65 41.58 0.98 1.74
C THR A 65 42.24 -0.13 0.95
N ASP A 66 42.29 0.02 -0.37
CA ASP A 66 43.41 -0.54 -1.13
C ASP A 66 44.46 0.56 -1.12
N ASP A 67 45.33 0.51 -0.13
CA ASP A 67 46.58 1.28 -0.13
C ASP A 67 47.71 0.27 -0.36
N PRO A 68 48.02 -0.07 -1.62
CA PRO A 68 49.22 -0.82 -1.94
C PRO A 68 50.41 0.14 -2.05
N ALA A 69 51.31 0.01 -1.08
CA ALA A 69 52.73 0.35 -1.13
C ALA A 69 53.15 1.84 -1.13
N THR A 70 53.83 2.22 -0.03
CA THR A 70 55.23 2.66 -0.05
C THR A 70 55.90 2.30 1.28
#